data_AF-A0A947WJL1-F1
#
_entry.id   AF-A0A947WJL1-F1
#
_cell.length_a   1.000
_cell.length_b   1.000
_cell.length_c   1.000
_cell.angle_alpha   90.00
_cell.angle_beta   90.00
_cell.angle_gamma   90.00
#
_symmetry.space_group_name_H-M   'P 1'
#
loop_
_entity.id
_entity.type
_entity.pdbx_description
1 polymer ?
#
loop_
_entity_poly.entity_id
_entity_poly.type
_entity_poly.pdbx_seq_one_letter_code
_entity_poly.pdbx_strand_id
1 'polypeptide(L)'
;MITKKNNLLLILIIFFLSFLPRIINLHKSPQHADEYFDRTGGLSSVTSIIEGKFFSSSHWDDYLQFSHPPLAKYFSGVMTVLSYAINDAEHGTRQGVFFSRIPSVIFACLAVIIVFLFALKLTKGDKLVSFAAAVFLSFDSIYLIMTKTAEHYVLASLLLILSIYVFYLAIQKGDRKYFWLSAIFAGLGIATSFLMFIVPIIWLTWFISQRVKIKEKKKFYSLFFLFFPVSLFFIFTIIWPQFIFSLPKVKRLLTMMTYTRQGSDAFPTDTPWTIFSIDQQRGAKGKLWIDDVILYSYSELEEKPLMILQPIQMEKSSSVGLVDDPSIDNKRVLYMDATTGISINALGFFEEFPIGDYRVHFMLKTDDNVLNTRVANIKIITEGEADTVVVLNQQEILGSNFNESEKYQEFILPIKIDEKKTIGAGIDLIGEGKLTENFTPKIFWGQVGIPTYFLYLFFRTPLPELFFFLMGLVFIINKIFIEKKSEFSQTILFTWFLVTVIILQFVLFGKRIQYYTILPPVLAVMSAVGLKEFTVGMKHKKTIILFAVAIQIISILAFYPLFNYRLTNVGLHGGGIPDFLGGMTDFLGPIP
;
A
#
# COMPACT_ATOMS: atom_id res chain seq x y z
N MET A 1 -9.90 30.50 -33.92
CA MET A 1 -9.05 30.95 -32.80
C MET A 1 -9.82 30.78 -31.50
N ILE A 2 -9.61 29.68 -30.77
CA ILE A 2 -10.16 29.58 -29.41
C ILE A 2 -9.18 30.29 -28.48
N THR A 3 -9.64 31.32 -27.79
CA THR A 3 -8.81 32.20 -26.95
C THR A 3 -8.22 31.42 -25.78
N LYS A 4 -7.03 31.83 -25.30
CA LYS A 4 -6.38 31.27 -24.10
C LYS A 4 -7.33 31.21 -22.90
N LYS A 5 -8.29 32.14 -22.81
CA LYS A 5 -9.31 32.24 -21.75
C LYS A 5 -10.21 30.99 -21.67
N ASN A 6 -10.66 30.43 -22.79
CA ASN A 6 -11.56 29.27 -22.78
C ASN A 6 -10.85 27.98 -22.31
N ASN A 7 -9.53 27.90 -22.48
CA ASN A 7 -8.76 26.76 -21.97
C ASN A 7 -8.59 26.83 -20.46
N LEU A 8 -8.37 28.03 -19.90
CA LEU A 8 -8.23 28.23 -18.46
C LEU A 8 -9.52 27.85 -17.72
N LEU A 9 -10.68 28.31 -18.19
CA LEU A 9 -11.96 27.96 -17.58
C LEU A 9 -12.20 26.45 -17.56
N LEU A 10 -11.89 25.76 -18.66
CA LEU A 10 -12.04 24.31 -18.75
C LEU A 10 -11.10 23.57 -17.78
N ILE A 11 -9.85 24.04 -17.64
CA ILE A 11 -8.89 23.47 -16.68
C ILE A 11 -9.40 23.67 -15.24
N LEU A 12 -9.94 24.84 -14.91
CA LEU A 12 -10.53 25.10 -13.59
C LEU A 12 -11.73 24.18 -13.33
N ILE A 13 -12.63 24.01 -14.30
CA ILE A 13 -13.75 23.06 -14.19
C ILE A 13 -13.25 21.65 -13.91
N ILE A 14 -12.25 21.17 -14.67
CA ILE A 14 -11.66 19.85 -14.47
C ILE A 14 -11.04 19.73 -13.07
N PHE A 15 -10.32 20.75 -12.62
CA PHE A 15 -9.73 20.78 -11.28
C PHE A 15 -10.80 20.62 -10.20
N PHE A 16 -11.82 21.47 -10.20
CA PHE A 16 -12.88 21.43 -9.18
C PHE A 16 -13.72 20.15 -9.24
N LEU A 17 -13.99 19.65 -10.44
CA LEU A 17 -14.70 18.39 -10.64
C LEU A 17 -13.91 17.19 -10.06
N SER A 18 -12.58 17.23 -10.14
CA SER A 18 -11.70 16.24 -9.53
C SER A 18 -11.51 16.43 -8.02
N PHE A 19 -11.39 17.70 -7.58
CA PHE A 19 -11.06 18.08 -6.21
C PHE A 19 -12.20 17.83 -5.23
N LEU A 20 -13.44 18.21 -5.59
CA LEU A 20 -14.58 18.14 -4.66
C LEU A 20 -14.84 16.70 -4.16
N PRO A 21 -14.93 15.66 -5.00
CA PRO A 21 -15.13 14.29 -4.52
C PRO A 21 -14.00 13.78 -3.62
N ARG A 22 -12.78 14.32 -3.79
CA ARG A 22 -11.58 13.92 -3.05
C ARG A 22 -11.51 14.57 -1.66
N ILE A 23 -11.81 15.86 -1.57
CA ILE A 23 -11.72 16.61 -0.30
C ILE A 23 -12.90 16.28 0.65
N ILE A 24 -14.06 15.92 0.10
CA ILE A 24 -15.23 15.55 0.90
C ILE A 24 -14.92 14.29 1.72
N ASN A 25 -15.11 14.41 3.04
CA ASN A 25 -14.85 13.36 4.03
C ASN A 25 -13.41 12.83 3.99
N LEU A 26 -12.42 13.65 3.61
CA LEU A 26 -11.01 13.23 3.51
C LEU A 26 -10.47 12.65 4.82
N HIS A 27 -10.94 13.11 5.99
CA HIS A 27 -10.55 12.55 7.29
C HIS A 27 -11.20 11.20 7.62
N LYS A 28 -12.28 10.81 6.93
CA LYS A 28 -13.02 9.55 7.18
C LYS A 28 -12.53 8.39 6.33
N SER A 29 -11.68 8.64 5.33
CA SER A 29 -11.13 7.56 4.52
C SER A 29 -10.30 6.60 5.39
N PRO A 30 -10.40 5.28 5.17
CA PRO A 30 -9.63 4.30 5.91
C PRO A 30 -8.14 4.65 5.88
N GLN A 31 -7.45 4.50 7.01
CA GLN A 31 -6.00 4.66 7.04
C GLN A 31 -5.34 3.33 6.72
N HIS A 32 -4.39 3.36 5.79
CA HIS A 32 -3.55 2.20 5.47
C HIS A 32 -2.26 2.23 6.29
N ALA A 33 -1.64 1.07 6.51
CA ALA A 33 -0.37 0.98 7.21
C ALA A 33 0.71 1.86 6.55
N ASP A 34 0.76 1.89 5.22
CA ASP A 34 1.73 2.71 4.48
C ASP A 34 1.47 4.20 4.61
N GLU A 35 0.21 4.61 4.74
CA GLU A 35 -0.10 6.00 5.02
C GLU A 35 0.42 6.43 6.41
N TYR A 36 0.36 5.54 7.40
CA TYR A 36 1.01 5.80 8.69
C TYR A 36 2.52 5.98 8.53
N PHE A 37 3.19 5.07 7.81
CA PHE A 37 4.62 5.16 7.53
C PHE A 37 5.01 6.44 6.79
N ASP A 38 4.26 6.80 5.74
CA ASP A 38 4.52 7.99 4.93
C ASP A 38 4.30 9.29 5.72
N ARG A 39 3.27 9.34 6.58
CA ARG A 39 2.98 10.50 7.42
C ARG A 39 4.00 10.65 8.55
N THR A 40 4.20 9.60 9.35
CA THR A 40 5.06 9.66 10.54
C THR A 40 6.53 9.80 10.12
N GLY A 41 6.96 9.07 9.09
CA GLY A 41 8.28 9.26 8.49
C GLY A 41 8.43 10.68 7.91
N GLY A 42 7.42 11.16 7.18
CA GLY A 42 7.42 12.52 6.64
C GLY A 42 7.59 13.59 7.71
N LEU A 43 6.86 13.47 8.81
CA LEU A 43 6.94 14.37 9.93
C LEU A 43 8.30 14.34 10.63
N SER A 44 8.80 13.14 10.96
CA SER A 44 10.14 12.94 11.53
C SER A 44 11.21 13.59 10.64
N SER A 45 11.10 13.43 9.32
CA SER A 45 12.02 14.05 8.35
C SER A 45 11.96 15.57 8.36
N VAL A 46 10.77 16.15 8.31
CA VAL A 46 10.62 17.61 8.26
C VAL A 46 11.05 18.25 9.57
N THR A 47 10.73 17.65 10.71
CA THR A 47 11.23 18.10 12.02
C THR A 47 12.76 18.06 12.07
N SER A 48 13.38 16.98 11.56
CA SER A 48 14.84 16.88 11.51
C SER A 48 15.49 17.91 10.58
N ILE A 49 14.81 18.32 9.50
CA ILE A 49 15.25 19.45 8.66
C ILE A 49 15.20 20.75 9.46
N ILE A 50 14.10 21.02 10.16
CA ILE A 50 13.90 22.23 10.97
C ILE A 50 14.94 22.32 12.10
N GLU A 51 15.27 21.18 12.72
CA GLU A 51 16.26 21.09 13.80
C GLU A 51 17.71 21.07 13.32
N GLY A 52 17.97 21.07 12.00
CA GLY A 52 19.32 20.94 11.44
C GLY A 52 19.96 19.56 11.63
N LYS A 53 19.17 18.54 12.00
CA LYS A 53 19.61 17.15 12.22
C LYS A 53 19.40 16.23 11.01
N PHE A 54 18.99 16.78 9.87
CA PHE A 54 18.64 15.98 8.69
C PHE A 54 19.77 15.07 8.17
N PHE A 55 21.04 15.45 8.32
CA PHE A 55 22.17 14.61 7.92
C PHE A 55 22.76 13.77 9.07
N SER A 56 22.08 13.70 10.22
CA SER A 56 22.50 12.84 11.32
C SER A 56 22.13 11.38 11.01
N SER A 57 23.03 10.44 11.33
CA SER A 57 22.76 9.01 11.17
C SER A 57 21.59 8.55 12.04
N SER A 58 21.45 9.12 13.24
CA SER A 58 20.38 8.78 14.19
C SER A 58 18.98 9.02 13.64
N HIS A 59 18.80 10.04 12.79
CA HIS A 59 17.50 10.28 12.15
C HIS A 59 17.13 9.18 11.15
N TRP A 60 18.12 8.70 10.39
CA TRP A 60 17.93 7.74 9.31
C TRP A 60 18.03 6.28 9.74
N ASP A 61 18.26 6.03 11.02
CA ASP A 61 18.23 4.69 11.61
C ASP A 61 16.80 4.24 11.92
N ASP A 62 15.83 5.14 11.79
CA ASP A 62 14.41 4.84 11.93
C ASP A 62 13.88 4.00 10.75
N TYR A 63 13.30 2.85 11.07
CA TYR A 63 12.69 1.93 10.11
C TYR A 63 11.57 2.59 9.27
N LEU A 64 10.92 3.63 9.80
CA LEU A 64 9.88 4.39 9.10
C LEU A 64 10.40 5.05 7.80
N GLN A 65 11.70 5.31 7.71
CA GLN A 65 12.32 5.97 6.55
C GLN A 65 12.80 4.99 5.48
N PHE A 66 13.09 3.73 5.84
CA PHE A 66 13.83 2.81 4.98
C PHE A 66 13.00 2.22 3.83
N SER A 67 11.70 2.06 4.01
CA SER A 67 10.86 1.29 3.09
C SER A 67 10.68 1.94 1.71
N HIS A 68 10.67 3.28 1.65
CA HIS A 68 10.37 4.02 0.43
C HIS A 68 11.16 5.33 0.36
N PRO A 69 11.55 5.77 -0.86
CA PRO A 69 12.10 7.09 -1.10
C PRO A 69 11.22 8.22 -0.52
N PRO A 70 11.81 9.27 0.09
CA PRO A 70 11.08 10.13 1.03
C PRO A 70 10.37 11.34 0.39
N LEU A 71 10.45 11.54 -0.94
CA LEU A 71 9.99 12.80 -1.55
C LEU A 71 8.52 13.11 -1.25
N ALA A 72 7.62 12.13 -1.39
CA ALA A 72 6.21 12.34 -1.03
C ALA A 72 6.01 12.50 0.49
N LYS A 73 6.80 11.77 1.30
CA LYS A 73 6.76 11.87 2.75
C LYS A 73 7.03 13.31 3.20
N TYR A 74 7.94 14.03 2.54
CA TYR A 74 8.19 15.45 2.86
C TYR A 74 6.96 16.33 2.70
N PHE A 75 6.16 16.14 1.64
CA PHE A 75 4.93 16.92 1.47
C PHE A 75 3.90 16.61 2.55
N SER A 76 3.70 15.32 2.86
CA SER A 76 2.82 14.89 3.95
C SER A 76 3.31 15.43 5.30
N GLY A 77 4.62 15.38 5.55
CA GLY A 77 5.29 15.87 6.74
C GLY A 77 5.13 17.38 6.94
N VAL A 78 5.36 18.19 5.90
CA VAL A 78 5.20 19.65 5.95
C VAL A 78 3.76 19.99 6.32
N MET A 79 2.77 19.35 5.69
CA MET A 79 1.37 19.60 6.02
C MET A 79 1.00 19.14 7.43
N THR A 80 1.65 18.08 7.92
CA THR A 80 1.44 17.61 9.31
C THR A 80 2.04 18.60 10.31
N VAL A 81 3.25 19.13 10.06
CA VAL A 81 3.87 20.19 10.88
C VAL A 81 2.99 21.44 10.91
N LEU A 82 2.48 21.86 9.75
CA LEU A 82 1.55 22.99 9.66
C LEU A 82 0.26 22.73 10.45
N SER A 83 -0.22 21.49 10.50
CA SER A 83 -1.42 21.15 11.28
C SER A 83 -1.22 21.33 12.79
N TYR A 84 -0.02 21.01 13.32
CA TYR A 84 0.33 21.30 14.72
C TYR A 84 0.36 22.80 14.97
N ALA A 85 1.01 23.55 14.08
CA ALA A 85 1.16 25.00 14.25
C ALA A 85 -0.17 25.77 14.21
N ILE A 86 -1.19 25.27 13.50
CA ILE A 86 -2.47 25.97 13.33
C ILE A 86 -3.47 25.61 14.43
N ASN A 87 -3.49 24.34 14.89
CA ASN A 87 -4.59 23.83 15.70
C ASN A 87 -4.17 23.11 17.00
N ASP A 88 -2.88 23.12 17.38
CA ASP A 88 -2.33 22.28 18.46
C ASP A 88 -2.74 20.80 18.32
N ALA A 89 -3.01 20.36 17.09
CA ALA A 89 -3.67 19.10 16.82
C ALA A 89 -2.70 17.95 17.06
N GLU A 90 -2.79 17.20 18.17
CA GLU A 90 -1.89 16.10 18.51
C GLU A 90 -1.65 15.08 17.38
N HIS A 91 -0.51 14.36 17.46
CA HIS A 91 -0.16 13.30 16.52
C HIS A 91 -1.27 12.27 16.44
N GLY A 92 -1.69 11.91 15.21
CA GLY A 92 -2.75 10.92 15.00
C GLY A 92 -4.18 11.46 15.16
N THR A 93 -4.36 12.73 15.49
CA THR A 93 -5.69 13.35 15.47
C THR A 93 -6.31 13.32 14.06
N ARG A 94 -7.65 13.35 14.01
CA ARG A 94 -8.40 13.45 12.75
C ARG A 94 -7.96 14.64 11.89
N GLN A 95 -7.54 15.73 12.53
CA GLN A 95 -7.02 16.90 11.85
C GLN A 95 -5.65 16.62 11.23
N GLY A 96 -4.69 16.05 11.97
CA GLY A 96 -3.38 15.67 11.42
C GLY A 96 -3.50 14.75 10.20
N VAL A 97 -4.39 13.74 10.25
CA VAL A 97 -4.73 12.87 9.10
C VAL A 97 -5.27 13.69 7.92
N PHE A 98 -6.19 14.61 8.16
CA PHE A 98 -6.77 15.44 7.10
C PHE A 98 -5.69 16.27 6.39
N PHE A 99 -4.85 16.97 7.14
CA PHE A 99 -3.80 17.83 6.58
C PHE A 99 -2.75 17.02 5.81
N SER A 100 -2.33 15.87 6.32
CA SER A 100 -1.35 15.01 5.63
C SER A 100 -1.85 14.49 4.27
N ARG A 101 -3.18 14.38 4.08
CA ARG A 101 -3.81 13.91 2.83
C ARG A 101 -4.00 15.00 1.77
N ILE A 102 -3.93 16.29 2.13
CA ILE A 102 -4.14 17.41 1.19
C ILE A 102 -3.18 17.36 -0.02
N PRO A 103 -1.86 17.09 0.15
CA PRO A 103 -0.94 17.01 -0.98
C PRO A 103 -1.37 15.96 -2.01
N SER A 104 -1.77 14.76 -1.57
CA SER A 104 -2.26 13.70 -2.45
C SER A 104 -3.46 14.14 -3.27
N VAL A 105 -4.43 14.83 -2.66
CA VAL A 105 -5.60 15.37 -3.37
C VAL A 105 -5.18 16.37 -4.45
N ILE A 106 -4.25 17.29 -4.12
CA ILE A 106 -3.74 18.28 -5.08
C ILE A 106 -3.00 17.58 -6.23
N PHE A 107 -2.11 16.64 -5.92
CA PHE A 107 -1.35 15.89 -6.92
C PHE A 107 -2.25 15.10 -7.86
N ALA A 108 -3.32 14.48 -7.34
CA ALA A 108 -4.31 13.77 -8.14
C ALA A 108 -5.07 14.70 -9.09
N CYS A 109 -5.46 15.90 -8.61
CA CYS A 109 -6.13 16.89 -9.46
C CYS A 109 -5.20 17.39 -10.57
N LEU A 110 -3.92 17.61 -10.26
CA LEU A 110 -2.91 17.95 -11.25
C LEU A 110 -2.74 16.82 -12.27
N ALA A 111 -2.70 15.56 -11.83
CA ALA A 111 -2.57 14.40 -12.72
C ALA A 111 -3.74 14.31 -13.71
N VAL A 112 -4.98 14.57 -13.25
CA VAL A 112 -6.17 14.68 -14.10
C VAL A 112 -6.02 15.79 -15.15
N ILE A 113 -5.49 16.96 -14.77
CA ILE A 113 -5.23 18.05 -15.73
C ILE A 113 -4.19 17.62 -16.77
N ILE A 114 -3.12 16.92 -16.37
CA ILE A 114 -2.11 16.44 -17.32
C ILE A 114 -2.72 15.38 -18.26
N VAL A 115 -3.59 14.50 -17.77
CA VAL A 115 -4.34 13.55 -18.62
C VAL A 115 -5.22 14.29 -19.63
N PHE A 116 -5.93 15.34 -19.23
CA PHE A 116 -6.66 16.20 -20.15
C PHE A 116 -5.74 16.78 -21.25
N LEU A 117 -4.62 17.37 -20.86
CA LEU A 117 -3.67 18.00 -21.79
C LEU A 117 -3.02 16.97 -22.73
N PHE A 118 -2.73 15.77 -22.23
CA PHE A 118 -2.16 14.70 -23.02
C PHE A 118 -3.19 14.16 -24.01
N ALA A 119 -4.39 13.84 -23.55
CA ALA A 119 -5.50 13.44 -24.40
C ALA A 119 -5.77 14.50 -25.47
N LEU A 120 -5.72 15.81 -25.15
CA LEU A 120 -5.92 16.89 -26.12
C LEU A 120 -4.90 16.89 -27.25
N LYS A 121 -3.64 16.54 -26.96
CA LYS A 121 -2.62 16.38 -28.00
C LYS A 121 -2.88 15.16 -28.86
N LEU A 122 -3.19 14.03 -28.24
CA LEU A 122 -3.43 12.75 -28.92
C LEU A 122 -4.69 12.79 -29.80
N THR A 123 -5.73 13.49 -29.35
CA THR A 123 -6.99 13.63 -30.07
C THR A 123 -6.96 14.74 -31.12
N LYS A 124 -5.81 15.36 -31.39
CA LYS A 124 -5.64 16.46 -32.36
C LYS A 124 -6.50 17.69 -32.01
N GLY A 125 -6.64 17.98 -30.71
CA GLY A 125 -7.33 19.16 -30.21
C GLY A 125 -8.83 18.97 -29.90
N ASP A 126 -9.34 17.74 -29.91
CA ASP A 126 -10.73 17.46 -29.58
C ASP A 126 -10.98 17.59 -28.07
N LYS A 127 -11.40 18.79 -27.66
CA LYS A 127 -11.61 19.15 -26.26
C LYS A 127 -12.65 18.29 -25.55
N LEU A 128 -13.69 17.85 -26.25
CA LEU A 128 -14.80 17.12 -25.62
C LEU A 128 -14.35 15.71 -25.25
N VAL A 129 -13.62 15.05 -26.16
CA VAL A 129 -13.01 13.74 -25.87
C VAL A 129 -11.96 13.85 -24.77
N SER A 130 -11.13 14.90 -24.79
CA SER A 130 -10.11 15.10 -23.75
C SER A 130 -10.72 15.40 -22.38
N PHE A 131 -11.82 16.17 -22.35
CA PHE A 131 -12.59 16.39 -21.13
C PHE A 131 -13.16 15.07 -20.60
N ALA A 132 -13.70 14.21 -21.47
CA ALA A 132 -14.16 12.88 -21.05
C ALA A 132 -13.04 12.03 -20.45
N ALA A 133 -11.82 12.06 -21.00
CA ALA A 133 -10.66 11.39 -20.41
C ALA A 133 -10.34 11.88 -19.00
N ALA A 134 -10.44 13.20 -18.77
CA ALA A 134 -10.24 13.79 -17.46
C ALA A 134 -11.33 13.36 -16.47
N VAL A 135 -12.59 13.25 -16.93
CA VAL A 135 -13.70 12.72 -16.12
C VAL A 135 -13.49 11.25 -15.80
N PHE A 136 -13.09 10.42 -16.77
CA PHE A 136 -12.78 9.00 -16.55
C PHE A 136 -11.77 8.84 -15.41
N LEU A 137 -10.62 9.51 -15.46
CA LEU A 137 -9.65 9.44 -14.35
C LEU A 137 -10.17 10.08 -13.04
N SER A 138 -10.91 11.19 -13.12
CA SER A 138 -11.44 11.85 -11.92
C SER A 138 -12.39 10.95 -11.13
N PHE A 139 -13.14 10.12 -11.84
CA PHE A 139 -14.13 9.18 -11.35
C PHE A 139 -13.73 7.73 -11.66
N ASP A 140 -12.44 7.42 -11.70
CA ASP A 140 -11.98 6.03 -11.62
C ASP A 140 -12.02 5.63 -10.15
N SER A 141 -12.63 4.48 -9.84
CA SER A 141 -12.93 4.11 -8.45
C SER A 141 -11.66 3.92 -7.62
N ILE A 142 -10.66 3.24 -8.17
CA ILE A 142 -9.37 2.97 -7.52
C ILE A 142 -8.61 4.27 -7.36
N TYR A 143 -8.48 5.05 -8.43
CA TYR A 143 -7.76 6.32 -8.39
C TYR A 143 -8.41 7.29 -7.39
N LEU A 144 -9.74 7.41 -7.38
CA LEU A 144 -10.45 8.29 -6.45
C LEU A 144 -10.22 7.89 -4.99
N ILE A 145 -10.23 6.59 -4.68
CA ILE A 145 -10.01 6.08 -3.33
C ILE A 145 -8.56 6.30 -2.89
N MET A 146 -7.61 5.85 -3.71
CA MET A 146 -6.20 5.88 -3.34
C MET A 146 -5.65 7.31 -3.26
N THR A 147 -6.28 8.26 -3.95
CA THR A 147 -5.87 9.67 -3.88
C THR A 147 -6.40 10.42 -2.66
N LYS A 148 -7.20 9.75 -1.82
CA LYS A 148 -7.63 10.25 -0.51
C LYS A 148 -6.70 9.84 0.64
N THR A 149 -5.64 9.10 0.37
CA THR A 149 -4.65 8.70 1.40
C THR A 149 -3.34 9.45 1.19
N ALA A 150 -2.58 9.66 2.26
CA ALA A 150 -1.28 10.34 2.23
C ALA A 150 -0.16 9.40 1.75
N GLU A 151 -0.41 8.66 0.66
CA GLU A 151 0.52 7.67 0.12
C GLU A 151 1.41 8.24 -1.00
N HIS A 152 2.66 7.81 -0.99
CA HIS A 152 3.66 8.23 -1.98
C HIS A 152 3.32 7.88 -3.44
N TYR A 153 2.50 6.85 -3.68
CA TYR A 153 2.11 6.44 -5.03
C TYR A 153 1.32 7.49 -5.81
N VAL A 154 0.60 8.38 -5.11
CA VAL A 154 -0.19 9.44 -5.75
C VAL A 154 0.72 10.46 -6.45
N LEU A 155 1.78 10.89 -5.76
CA LEU A 155 2.80 11.77 -6.34
C LEU A 155 3.58 11.03 -7.45
N ALA A 156 3.92 9.76 -7.25
CA ALA A 156 4.58 8.96 -8.28
C ALA A 156 3.74 8.87 -9.56
N SER A 157 2.42 8.67 -9.45
CA SER A 157 1.48 8.66 -10.57
C SER A 157 1.46 10.00 -11.32
N LEU A 158 1.41 11.14 -10.62
CA LEU A 158 1.53 12.46 -11.24
C LEU A 158 2.85 12.62 -12.02
N LEU A 159 3.97 12.26 -11.39
CA LEU A 159 5.31 12.39 -11.99
C LEU A 159 5.50 11.46 -13.19
N LEU A 160 4.89 10.27 -13.17
CA LEU A 160 4.83 9.34 -14.30
C LEU A 160 4.15 9.96 -15.51
N ILE A 161 2.95 10.48 -15.34
CA ILE A 161 2.17 11.06 -16.43
C ILE A 161 2.87 12.31 -16.96
N LEU A 162 3.40 13.17 -16.08
CA LEU A 162 4.19 14.34 -16.47
C LEU A 162 5.41 13.95 -17.29
N SER A 163 6.16 12.94 -16.84
CA SER A 163 7.33 12.45 -17.56
C SER A 163 6.96 11.94 -18.95
N ILE A 164 5.95 11.08 -19.06
CA ILE A 164 5.50 10.53 -20.36
C ILE A 164 4.93 11.62 -21.28
N TYR A 165 4.12 12.54 -20.75
CA TYR A 165 3.56 13.65 -21.52
C TYR A 165 4.66 14.57 -22.07
N VAL A 166 5.63 14.93 -21.24
CA VAL A 166 6.73 15.79 -21.64
C VAL A 166 7.68 15.07 -22.59
N PHE A 167 7.91 13.76 -22.42
CA PHE A 167 8.63 12.93 -23.38
C PHE A 167 7.95 12.92 -24.75
N TYR A 168 6.62 12.77 -24.77
CA TYR A 168 5.82 12.89 -25.98
C TYR A 168 6.01 14.26 -26.66
N LEU A 169 6.02 15.36 -25.89
CA LEU A 169 6.30 16.69 -26.43
C LEU A 169 7.73 16.84 -26.96
N ALA A 170 8.72 16.22 -26.30
CA ALA A 170 10.11 16.23 -26.74
C ALA A 170 10.26 15.63 -28.13
N ILE A 171 9.56 14.52 -28.38
CA ILE A 171 9.61 13.84 -29.66
C ILE A 171 8.80 14.58 -30.70
N GLN A 172 7.60 15.05 -30.36
CA GLN A 172 6.76 15.83 -31.28
C GLN A 172 7.45 17.11 -31.76
N LYS A 173 8.19 17.80 -30.87
CA LYS A 173 8.85 19.08 -31.16
C LYS A 173 10.31 18.93 -31.60
N GLY A 174 10.92 17.77 -31.40
CA GLY A 174 12.36 17.56 -31.59
C GLY A 174 13.24 18.40 -30.64
N ASP A 175 12.70 18.89 -29.52
CA ASP A 175 13.38 19.80 -28.60
C ASP A 175 13.88 19.09 -27.35
N ARG A 176 15.19 19.15 -27.12
CA ARG A 176 15.89 18.52 -26.01
C ARG A 176 15.48 19.06 -24.64
N LYS A 177 15.01 20.30 -24.55
CA LYS A 177 14.55 20.87 -23.27
C LYS A 177 13.44 20.03 -22.65
N TYR A 178 12.50 19.54 -23.46
CA TYR A 178 11.46 18.64 -22.98
C TYR A 178 12.02 17.27 -22.62
N PHE A 179 13.02 16.76 -23.34
CA PHE A 179 13.66 15.50 -22.93
C PHE A 179 14.29 15.62 -21.53
N TRP A 180 15.00 16.71 -21.26
CA TRP A 180 15.55 16.99 -19.93
C TRP A 180 14.45 17.10 -18.87
N LEU A 181 13.40 17.85 -19.16
CA LEU A 181 12.29 18.04 -18.22
C LEU A 181 11.55 16.72 -17.92
N SER A 182 11.34 15.88 -18.94
CA SER A 182 10.82 14.51 -18.79
C SER A 182 11.69 13.68 -17.86
N ALA A 183 13.01 13.80 -18.01
CA ALA A 183 13.97 13.06 -17.20
C ALA A 183 14.05 13.54 -15.76
N ILE A 184 13.92 14.85 -15.53
CA ILE A 184 13.77 15.41 -14.18
C ILE A 184 12.53 14.82 -13.49
N PHE A 185 11.38 14.79 -14.18
CA PHE A 185 10.17 14.18 -13.61
C PHE A 185 10.31 12.68 -13.34
N ALA A 186 11.00 11.94 -14.21
CA ALA A 186 11.29 10.52 -13.98
C ALA A 186 12.17 10.33 -12.74
N GLY A 187 13.22 11.15 -12.58
CA GLY A 187 14.09 11.14 -11.41
C GLY A 187 13.32 11.45 -10.12
N LEU A 188 12.55 12.54 -10.10
CA LEU A 188 11.68 12.85 -8.95
C LEU A 188 10.68 11.72 -8.66
N GLY A 189 10.20 11.04 -9.71
CA GLY A 189 9.37 9.85 -9.57
C GLY A 189 10.09 8.73 -8.82
N ILE A 190 11.33 8.42 -9.21
CA ILE A 190 12.15 7.40 -8.51
C ILE A 190 12.44 7.82 -7.07
N ALA A 191 12.61 9.12 -6.82
CA ALA A 191 12.73 9.68 -5.47
C ALA A 191 11.44 9.60 -4.63
N THR A 192 10.34 9.15 -5.23
CA THR A 192 9.05 8.94 -4.59
C THR A 192 8.71 7.45 -4.48
N SER A 193 8.95 6.67 -5.54
CA SER A 193 8.64 5.24 -5.58
C SER A 193 9.55 4.50 -6.56
N PHE A 194 10.03 3.32 -6.18
CA PHE A 194 10.83 2.47 -7.07
C PHE A 194 10.06 1.99 -8.31
N LEU A 195 8.72 1.95 -8.28
CA LEU A 195 7.92 1.67 -9.47
C LEU A 195 8.27 2.56 -10.66
N MET A 196 8.78 3.77 -10.39
CA MET A 196 9.10 4.77 -11.38
C MET A 196 10.28 4.40 -12.28
N PHE A 197 10.99 3.30 -12.00
CA PHE A 197 11.88 2.65 -12.97
C PHE A 197 11.15 2.20 -14.25
N ILE A 198 9.82 2.13 -14.22
CA ILE A 198 8.99 1.94 -15.41
C ILE A 198 9.26 2.96 -16.52
N VAL A 199 9.54 4.22 -16.18
CA VAL A 199 9.69 5.30 -17.16
C VAL A 199 10.90 5.06 -18.07
N PRO A 200 12.12 4.84 -17.54
CA PRO A 200 13.26 4.40 -18.34
C PRO A 200 12.97 3.22 -19.26
N ILE A 201 12.21 2.22 -18.78
CA ILE A 201 11.85 1.03 -19.57
C ILE A 201 10.92 1.41 -20.72
N ILE A 202 9.93 2.28 -20.49
CA ILE A 202 9.05 2.81 -21.53
C ILE A 202 9.87 3.53 -22.61
N TRP A 203 10.78 4.42 -22.21
CA TRP A 203 11.62 5.13 -23.17
C TRP A 203 12.52 4.18 -23.95
N LEU A 204 13.17 3.23 -23.28
CA LEU A 204 14.06 2.27 -23.93
C LEU A 204 13.31 1.41 -24.94
N THR A 205 12.15 0.87 -24.54
CA THR A 205 11.29 0.08 -25.42
C THR A 205 10.88 0.90 -26.64
N TRP A 206 10.55 2.18 -26.44
CA TRP A 206 10.26 3.09 -27.54
C TRP A 206 11.47 3.35 -28.45
N PHE A 207 12.66 3.63 -27.90
CA PHE A 207 13.87 3.85 -28.70
C PHE A 207 14.26 2.63 -29.54
N ILE A 208 14.00 1.43 -29.01
CA ILE A 208 14.20 0.16 -29.73
C ILE A 208 13.15 0.01 -30.82
N SER A 209 11.87 0.29 -30.52
CA SER A 209 10.76 0.12 -31.47
C SER A 209 10.84 1.07 -32.67
N GLN A 210 11.43 2.25 -32.48
CA GLN A 210 11.59 3.21 -33.56
C GLN A 210 12.71 2.83 -34.52
N ARG A 211 12.40 2.73 -35.81
CA ARG A 211 13.37 2.61 -36.92
C ARG A 211 14.12 3.93 -37.22
N VAL A 212 14.39 4.75 -36.21
CA VAL A 212 15.13 6.02 -36.36
C VAL A 212 16.56 5.73 -36.78
N LYS A 213 17.14 6.57 -37.65
CA LYS A 213 18.52 6.43 -38.13
C LYS A 213 19.50 6.42 -36.94
N ILE A 214 20.40 5.45 -36.92
CA ILE A 214 21.33 5.16 -35.80
C ILE A 214 22.14 6.38 -35.31
N LYS A 215 22.47 7.33 -36.21
CA LYS A 215 23.25 8.53 -35.86
C LYS A 215 22.53 9.46 -34.87
N GLU A 216 21.20 9.57 -34.94
CA GLU A 216 20.42 10.37 -33.98
C GLU A 216 20.20 9.62 -32.66
N LYS A 217 20.16 8.28 -32.73
CA LYS A 217 20.06 7.42 -31.55
C LYS A 217 21.26 7.57 -30.61
N LYS A 218 22.50 7.71 -31.13
CA LYS A 218 23.70 7.84 -30.29
C LYS A 218 23.63 9.03 -29.33
N LYS A 219 23.14 10.19 -29.79
CA LYS A 219 22.99 11.38 -28.94
C LYS A 219 21.93 11.17 -27.85
N PHE A 220 20.79 10.57 -28.20
CA PHE A 220 19.75 10.24 -27.23
C PHE A 220 20.19 9.19 -26.20
N TYR A 221 20.85 8.12 -26.63
CA TYR A 221 21.40 7.12 -25.72
C TYR A 221 22.45 7.72 -24.79
N SER A 222 23.36 8.56 -25.30
CA SER A 222 24.34 9.24 -24.44
C SER A 222 23.69 10.11 -23.36
N LEU A 223 22.58 10.79 -23.69
CA LEU A 223 21.83 11.58 -22.72
C LEU A 223 21.14 10.69 -21.69
N PHE A 224 20.53 9.58 -22.11
CA PHE A 224 19.90 8.62 -21.20
C PHE A 224 20.91 8.01 -20.22
N PHE A 225 22.03 7.48 -20.73
CA PHE A 225 23.04 6.81 -19.92
C PHE A 225 23.85 7.76 -19.04
N LEU A 226 23.98 9.04 -19.41
CA LEU A 226 24.63 10.03 -18.54
C LEU A 226 23.67 10.54 -17.47
N PHE A 227 22.44 10.88 -17.86
CA PHE A 227 21.54 11.60 -16.96
C PHE A 227 20.85 10.70 -15.95
N PHE A 228 20.56 9.46 -16.32
CA PHE A 228 19.90 8.54 -15.40
C PHE A 228 20.77 8.28 -14.15
N PRO A 229 22.08 7.96 -14.25
CA PRO A 229 22.96 7.87 -13.08
C PRO A 229 23.10 9.18 -12.32
N VAL A 230 23.19 10.33 -13.00
CA VAL A 230 23.31 11.63 -12.32
C VAL A 230 22.04 11.96 -11.53
N SER A 231 20.87 11.66 -12.09
CA SER A 231 19.59 11.83 -11.39
C SER A 231 19.51 10.91 -10.19
N LEU A 232 19.85 9.62 -10.35
CA LEU A 232 19.90 8.67 -9.25
C LEU A 232 20.88 9.12 -8.17
N PHE A 233 22.06 9.59 -8.54
CA PHE A 233 23.05 10.12 -7.60
C PHE A 233 22.46 11.28 -6.80
N PHE A 234 21.87 12.28 -7.46
CA PHE A 234 21.25 13.43 -6.78
C PHE A 234 20.11 12.99 -5.84
N ILE A 235 19.30 12.02 -6.26
CA ILE A 235 18.22 11.46 -5.44
C ILE A 235 18.79 10.78 -4.20
N PHE A 236 19.75 9.87 -4.35
CA PHE A 236 20.30 9.10 -3.23
C PHE A 236 21.25 9.91 -2.33
N THR A 237 21.77 11.04 -2.80
CA THR A 237 22.69 11.88 -2.01
C THR A 237 21.99 13.01 -1.30
N ILE A 238 21.05 13.69 -1.97
CA ILE A 238 20.44 14.91 -1.46
C ILE A 238 19.04 14.64 -0.94
N ILE A 239 18.23 13.92 -1.72
CA ILE A 239 16.82 13.67 -1.38
C ILE A 239 16.70 12.51 -0.40
N TRP A 240 17.57 11.50 -0.47
CA TRP A 240 17.52 10.34 0.40
C TRP A 240 18.89 9.94 0.96
N PRO A 241 19.51 10.79 1.80
CA PRO A 241 20.84 10.54 2.37
C PRO A 241 20.97 9.19 3.09
N GLN A 242 19.86 8.67 3.64
CA GLN A 242 19.82 7.34 4.25
C GLN A 242 20.35 6.25 3.35
N PHE A 243 20.14 6.30 2.03
CA PHE A 243 20.68 5.25 1.15
C PHE A 243 22.20 5.16 1.29
N ILE A 244 22.89 6.29 1.41
CA ILE A 244 24.34 6.35 1.62
C ILE A 244 24.70 5.88 3.03
N PHE A 245 24.02 6.38 4.05
CA PHE A 245 24.28 5.99 5.45
C PHE A 245 23.97 4.52 5.73
N SER A 246 23.04 3.94 4.98
CA SER A 246 22.62 2.56 5.10
C SER A 246 23.39 1.60 4.21
N LEU A 247 24.23 2.04 3.25
CA LEU A 247 25.05 1.13 2.44
C LEU A 247 25.82 0.06 3.25
N PRO A 248 26.44 0.38 4.42
CA PRO A 248 27.05 -0.64 5.28
C PRO A 248 26.03 -1.63 5.86
N LYS A 249 24.81 -1.17 6.17
CA LYS A 249 23.71 -1.97 6.71
C LYS A 249 22.99 -2.79 5.62
N VAL A 250 22.85 -2.26 4.41
CA VAL A 250 22.32 -2.94 3.22
C VAL A 250 23.20 -4.13 2.86
N LYS A 251 24.53 -4.02 3.03
CA LYS A 251 25.41 -5.18 2.93
C LYS A 251 25.01 -6.26 3.94
N ARG A 252 24.75 -5.90 5.20
CA ARG A 252 24.28 -6.81 6.26
C ARG A 252 22.90 -7.44 5.93
N LEU A 253 21.97 -6.65 5.39
CA LEU A 253 20.62 -7.08 5.02
C LEU A 253 20.61 -7.98 3.76
N LEU A 254 21.42 -7.66 2.75
CA LEU A 254 21.62 -8.51 1.57
C LEU A 254 22.29 -9.81 1.96
N THR A 255 23.27 -9.77 2.86
CA THR A 255 23.87 -10.98 3.45
C THR A 255 22.77 -11.82 4.13
N MET A 256 21.90 -11.22 4.96
CA MET A 256 20.76 -11.92 5.58
C MET A 256 19.80 -12.54 4.57
N MET A 257 19.36 -11.80 3.54
CA MET A 257 18.44 -12.29 2.50
C MET A 257 19.05 -13.38 1.61
N THR A 258 20.38 -13.40 1.45
CA THR A 258 21.08 -14.44 0.70
C THR A 258 21.15 -15.74 1.51
N TYR A 259 21.33 -15.63 2.84
CA TYR A 259 21.31 -16.77 3.76
C TYR A 259 19.93 -17.39 3.93
N THR A 260 18.84 -16.62 3.81
CA THR A 260 17.47 -17.18 3.86
C THR A 260 17.08 -18.01 2.64
N ARG A 261 17.84 -17.91 1.54
CA ARG A 261 17.50 -18.52 0.25
C ARG A 261 18.33 -19.75 -0.09
N GLN A 262 19.45 -19.97 0.60
CA GLN A 262 20.19 -21.22 0.56
C GLN A 262 19.64 -22.14 1.66
N GLY A 263 19.20 -23.33 1.28
CA GLY A 263 18.47 -24.26 2.14
C GLY A 263 19.15 -24.57 3.48
N SER A 264 18.31 -24.99 4.41
CA SER A 264 18.47 -25.31 5.84
C SER A 264 19.68 -26.13 6.31
N ASP A 265 20.63 -26.51 5.45
CA ASP A 265 21.56 -27.60 5.77
C ASP A 265 22.98 -27.12 6.10
N ALA A 266 23.23 -25.81 6.12
CA ALA A 266 24.49 -25.25 6.60
C ALA A 266 24.29 -23.85 7.21
N PHE A 267 23.71 -23.79 8.40
CA PHE A 267 23.81 -22.60 9.25
C PHE A 267 25.19 -22.59 9.93
N PRO A 268 26.03 -21.56 9.72
CA PRO A 268 27.06 -21.22 10.69
C PRO A 268 26.34 -20.77 11.97
N THR A 269 26.71 -21.35 13.11
CA THR A 269 26.13 -21.12 14.45
C THR A 269 26.27 -19.69 14.99
N ASP A 270 26.85 -18.77 14.21
CA ASP A 270 27.34 -17.49 14.71
C ASP A 270 26.67 -16.28 14.04
N THR A 271 25.45 -16.43 13.50
CA THR A 271 24.62 -15.26 13.13
C THR A 271 23.17 -15.43 13.54
N PRO A 272 22.53 -14.38 14.09
CA PRO A 272 21.45 -14.54 15.06
C PRO A 272 20.13 -14.04 14.47
N TRP A 273 19.29 -14.92 13.93
CA TRP A 273 17.84 -14.71 13.80
C TRP A 273 17.18 -16.08 13.57
N THR A 274 16.22 -16.44 14.41
CA THR A 274 15.41 -17.67 14.27
C THR A 274 14.21 -17.39 13.37
N ILE A 275 14.11 -18.09 12.23
CA ILE A 275 12.91 -18.12 11.40
C ILE A 275 12.05 -19.27 11.89
N PHE A 276 10.88 -18.96 12.46
CA PHE A 276 9.89 -19.97 12.82
C PHE A 276 9.18 -20.47 11.56
N SER A 277 9.19 -21.78 11.31
CA SER A 277 8.26 -22.42 10.38
C SER A 277 6.98 -22.78 11.14
N ILE A 278 5.83 -22.30 10.65
CA ILE A 278 4.50 -22.63 11.18
C ILE A 278 4.05 -23.95 10.54
N ASP A 279 3.85 -24.99 11.34
CA ASP A 279 3.21 -26.25 10.91
C ASP A 279 1.75 -26.27 11.40
N GLN A 280 0.79 -26.32 10.46
CA GLN A 280 -0.64 -26.35 10.78
C GLN A 280 -1.10 -27.76 11.17
N GLN A 281 -1.72 -27.88 12.35
CA GLN A 281 -2.47 -29.08 12.76
C GLN A 281 -3.96 -28.74 12.94
N ARG A 282 -4.85 -29.69 12.61
CA ARG A 282 -6.31 -29.58 12.79
C ARG A 282 -6.81 -30.60 13.82
N GLY A 283 -7.50 -30.14 14.86
CA GLY A 283 -8.20 -30.98 15.84
C GLY A 283 -8.75 -30.16 17.03
N ALA A 284 -10.00 -30.46 17.43
CA ALA A 284 -10.86 -29.79 18.43
C ALA A 284 -11.49 -28.43 18.02
N LYS A 285 -12.75 -28.21 18.44
CA LYS A 285 -13.53 -26.98 18.21
C LYS A 285 -13.69 -26.24 19.54
N GLY A 286 -13.24 -25.00 19.61
CA GLY A 286 -13.43 -24.08 20.73
C GLY A 286 -13.12 -22.64 20.28
N LYS A 287 -13.50 -21.63 21.05
CA LYS A 287 -13.10 -20.24 20.79
C LYS A 287 -12.42 -19.69 22.04
N LEU A 288 -11.38 -18.90 21.83
CA LEU A 288 -10.65 -18.19 22.87
C LEU A 288 -10.63 -16.70 22.52
N TRP A 289 -10.94 -15.87 23.50
CA TRP A 289 -10.95 -14.42 23.40
C TRP A 289 -9.88 -13.83 24.34
N ILE A 290 -9.08 -12.89 23.85
CA ILE A 290 -8.03 -12.19 24.62
C ILE A 290 -8.37 -10.70 24.61
N ASP A 291 -8.54 -10.10 25.80
CA ASP A 291 -8.95 -8.69 25.96
C ASP A 291 -7.75 -7.77 26.20
N ASP A 292 -6.97 -8.02 27.26
CA ASP A 292 -5.80 -7.21 27.63
C ASP A 292 -4.64 -8.07 28.17
N VAL A 293 -3.42 -7.59 27.97
CA VAL A 293 -2.24 -8.01 28.75
C VAL A 293 -1.75 -6.80 29.54
N ILE A 294 -1.88 -6.85 30.87
CA ILE A 294 -1.53 -5.73 31.76
C ILE A 294 -0.34 -6.13 32.63
N LEU A 295 0.67 -5.27 32.71
CA LEU A 295 1.89 -5.53 33.48
C LEU A 295 1.97 -4.55 34.66
N TYR A 296 2.04 -5.11 35.88
CA TYR A 296 2.17 -4.36 37.11
C TYR A 296 3.57 -4.58 37.71
N SER A 297 4.19 -3.50 38.22
CA SER A 297 5.34 -3.60 39.13
C SER A 297 4.85 -3.53 40.56
N TYR A 298 5.39 -4.42 41.38
CA TYR A 298 5.25 -4.32 42.82
C TYR A 298 6.51 -3.68 43.41
N SER A 299 6.33 -2.50 44.01
CA SER A 299 7.21 -2.03 45.08
C SER A 299 6.37 -2.05 46.36
N GLU A 300 6.98 -2.25 47.53
CA GLU A 300 6.30 -2.41 48.84
C GLU A 300 5.34 -1.25 49.23
N LEU A 301 5.16 -0.22 48.38
CA LEU A 301 4.42 0.99 48.72
C LEU A 301 3.28 1.41 47.77
N GLU A 302 3.02 0.77 46.62
CA GLU A 302 1.79 1.05 45.80
C GLU A 302 1.69 0.12 44.57
N GLU A 303 0.49 -0.40 44.27
CA GLU A 303 0.17 -1.03 42.97
C GLU A 303 -0.03 0.08 41.92
N LYS A 304 0.87 0.17 40.94
CA LYS A 304 0.69 1.05 39.77
C LYS A 304 0.81 0.24 38.48
N PRO A 305 -0.17 0.36 37.54
CA PRO A 305 -0.04 -0.23 36.22
C PRO A 305 1.15 0.44 35.52
N LEU A 306 2.15 -0.36 35.14
CA LEU A 306 3.30 0.15 34.39
C LEU A 306 2.99 0.24 32.90
N MET A 307 2.20 -0.71 32.39
CA MET A 307 1.90 -0.83 30.97
C MET A 307 0.58 -1.56 30.74
N ILE A 308 -0.22 -1.04 29.81
CA ILE A 308 -1.34 -1.75 29.20
C ILE A 308 -0.89 -2.10 27.77
N LEU A 309 -0.62 -3.37 27.50
CA LEU A 309 -0.33 -3.81 26.13
C LEU A 309 -1.67 -3.84 25.38
N GLN A 310 -1.92 -2.83 24.57
CA GLN A 310 -3.04 -2.89 23.62
C GLN A 310 -2.82 -4.05 22.66
N PRO A 311 -3.87 -4.81 22.27
CA PRO A 311 -3.74 -5.91 21.33
C PRO A 311 -3.01 -5.46 20.06
N ILE A 312 -1.84 -6.06 19.84
CA ILE A 312 -0.90 -5.72 18.78
C ILE A 312 -1.58 -5.89 17.41
N GLN A 313 -1.29 -4.97 16.49
CA GLN A 313 -1.57 -5.16 15.06
C GLN A 313 -0.71 -6.30 14.51
N MET A 314 -1.24 -7.51 14.49
CA MET A 314 -0.59 -8.66 13.83
C MET A 314 -0.77 -8.62 12.32
N GLU A 315 0.24 -9.07 11.57
CA GLU A 315 0.02 -9.55 10.20
C GLU A 315 -0.92 -10.77 10.27
N LYS A 316 -2.18 -10.55 9.90
CA LYS A 316 -3.24 -11.56 10.02
C LYS A 316 -2.92 -12.85 9.24
N SER A 317 -2.91 -13.97 9.96
CA SER A 317 -3.31 -15.26 9.38
C SER A 317 -4.84 -15.32 9.28
N SER A 318 -5.36 -16.12 8.36
CA SER A 318 -6.80 -16.17 7.99
C SER A 318 -7.77 -16.62 9.09
N SER A 319 -7.32 -16.87 10.32
CA SER A 319 -8.15 -17.35 11.45
C SER A 319 -8.10 -16.43 12.69
N VAL A 320 -7.54 -15.22 12.58
CA VAL A 320 -7.46 -14.25 13.69
C VAL A 320 -8.21 -12.95 13.32
N GLY A 321 -9.23 -12.60 14.10
CA GLY A 321 -10.03 -11.38 13.94
C GLY A 321 -9.81 -10.41 15.11
N LEU A 322 -10.14 -9.13 14.91
CA LEU A 322 -10.40 -8.21 16.01
C LEU A 322 -11.90 -7.92 15.95
N VAL A 323 -12.61 -8.05 17.07
CA VAL A 323 -14.06 -7.83 17.15
C VAL A 323 -14.33 -6.83 18.27
N ASP A 324 -15.22 -5.88 18.00
CA ASP A 324 -15.73 -4.97 19.03
C ASP A 324 -16.75 -5.74 19.88
N ASP A 325 -16.48 -5.93 21.17
CA ASP A 325 -17.42 -6.58 22.11
C ASP A 325 -18.27 -5.49 22.79
N PRO A 326 -19.59 -5.41 22.51
CA PRO A 326 -20.45 -4.36 23.05
C PRO A 326 -20.72 -4.48 24.56
N SER A 327 -20.28 -5.57 25.20
CA SER A 327 -20.39 -5.73 26.66
C SER A 327 -19.30 -4.99 27.45
N ILE A 328 -18.31 -4.40 26.76
CA ILE A 328 -17.17 -3.70 27.37
C ILE A 328 -16.97 -2.35 26.66
N ASP A 329 -17.07 -1.24 27.40
CA ASP A 329 -16.95 0.11 26.84
C ASP A 329 -15.56 0.32 26.16
N ASN A 330 -15.57 0.50 24.83
CA ASN A 330 -14.43 0.94 23.99
C ASN A 330 -13.18 0.04 23.98
N LYS A 331 -13.30 -1.30 24.06
CA LYS A 331 -12.15 -2.22 23.90
C LYS A 331 -12.27 -3.14 22.68
N ARG A 332 -11.12 -3.48 22.10
CA ARG A 332 -11.02 -4.39 20.93
C ARG A 332 -10.54 -5.75 21.40
N VAL A 333 -11.32 -6.79 21.15
CA VAL A 333 -11.00 -8.16 21.59
C VAL A 333 -10.38 -8.94 20.44
N LEU A 334 -9.33 -9.70 20.72
CA LEU A 334 -8.75 -10.65 19.76
C LEU A 334 -9.66 -11.89 19.67
N TYR A 335 -10.18 -12.17 18.48
CA TYR A 335 -11.01 -13.33 18.16
C TYR A 335 -10.17 -14.44 17.52
N MET A 336 -10.27 -15.66 18.05
CA MET A 336 -9.62 -16.83 17.46
C MET A 336 -10.52 -18.07 17.44
N ASP A 337 -10.56 -18.72 16.28
CA ASP A 337 -11.15 -20.04 16.11
C ASP A 337 -10.08 -21.12 16.44
N ALA A 338 -10.31 -21.91 17.50
CA ALA A 338 -9.36 -22.91 17.99
C ALA A 338 -9.15 -24.11 17.05
N THR A 339 -9.84 -24.15 15.89
CA THR A 339 -9.66 -25.22 14.89
C THR A 339 -8.30 -25.21 14.19
N THR A 340 -7.52 -24.15 14.34
CA THR A 340 -6.16 -24.03 13.81
C THR A 340 -5.19 -23.90 14.98
N GLY A 341 -4.36 -24.91 15.24
CA GLY A 341 -3.29 -24.82 16.23
C GLY A 341 -2.29 -23.73 15.83
N ILE A 342 -2.52 -22.51 16.31
CA ILE A 342 -1.72 -21.31 15.99
C ILE A 342 -1.00 -20.89 17.25
N SER A 343 0.34 -20.96 17.21
CA SER A 343 1.19 -20.19 18.11
C SER A 343 1.02 -18.71 17.76
N ILE A 344 0.48 -17.93 18.68
CA ILE A 344 0.50 -16.48 18.58
C ILE A 344 1.64 -15.97 19.45
N ASN A 345 2.75 -15.66 18.78
CA ASN A 345 3.71 -14.73 19.34
C ASN A 345 3.08 -13.32 19.32
N ALA A 346 2.27 -13.02 20.33
CA ALA A 346 1.96 -11.65 20.71
C ALA A 346 3.27 -11.01 21.15
N LEU A 347 4.09 -10.58 20.20
CA LEU A 347 5.29 -9.82 20.52
C LEU A 347 4.83 -8.44 20.99
N GLY A 348 4.50 -8.36 22.29
CA GLY A 348 4.45 -7.10 23.01
C GLY A 348 5.76 -6.38 22.77
N PHE A 349 5.71 -5.05 22.69
CA PHE A 349 6.91 -4.25 22.55
C PHE A 349 7.94 -4.71 23.59
N PHE A 350 9.08 -5.12 23.09
CA PHE A 350 10.25 -5.43 23.88
C PHE A 350 10.69 -4.13 24.57
N GLU A 351 10.24 -3.92 25.80
CA GLU A 351 10.67 -2.81 26.65
C GLU A 351 11.60 -3.30 27.76
N GLU A 352 12.60 -2.49 28.10
CA GLU A 352 13.53 -2.78 29.19
C GLU A 352 12.84 -2.55 30.54
N PHE A 353 12.71 -3.62 31.33
CA PHE A 353 12.18 -3.53 32.69
C PHE A 353 13.32 -3.48 33.72
N PRO A 354 13.19 -2.66 34.77
CA PRO A 354 14.14 -2.66 35.88
C PRO A 354 14.08 -3.98 36.68
N ILE A 355 15.11 -4.24 37.46
CA ILE A 355 15.16 -5.39 38.39
C ILE A 355 13.97 -5.29 39.36
N GLY A 356 13.24 -6.38 39.54
CA GLY A 356 12.08 -6.41 40.43
C GLY A 356 11.17 -7.61 40.22
N ASP A 357 10.14 -7.71 41.06
CA ASP A 357 9.07 -8.69 40.96
C ASP A 357 7.86 -8.05 40.26
N TYR A 358 7.37 -8.74 39.24
CA TYR A 358 6.29 -8.29 38.36
C TYR A 358 5.19 -9.33 38.30
N ARG A 359 3.99 -8.86 37.94
CA ARG A 359 2.86 -9.74 37.61
C ARG A 359 2.34 -9.34 36.24
N VAL A 360 2.21 -10.33 35.36
CA VAL A 360 1.57 -10.15 34.06
C VAL A 360 0.19 -10.75 34.12
N HIS A 361 -0.81 -9.93 33.84
CA HIS A 361 -2.21 -10.26 33.90
C HIS A 361 -2.71 -10.50 32.48
N PHE A 362 -3.26 -11.68 32.24
CA PHE A 362 -3.85 -12.08 30.98
C PHE A 362 -5.36 -12.26 31.18
N MET A 363 -6.18 -11.47 30.48
CA MET A 363 -7.63 -11.62 30.52
C MET A 363 -8.07 -12.52 29.37
N LEU A 364 -8.45 -13.76 29.70
CA LEU A 364 -8.88 -14.76 28.71
C LEU A 364 -10.35 -15.15 28.93
N LYS A 365 -11.06 -15.49 27.85
CA LYS A 365 -12.43 -16.03 27.89
C LYS A 365 -12.56 -17.21 26.94
N THR A 366 -13.19 -18.29 27.39
CA THR A 366 -13.45 -19.52 26.60
C THR A 366 -14.95 -19.75 26.40
N ASP A 367 -15.33 -20.38 25.29
CA ASP A 367 -16.69 -20.88 25.05
C ASP A 367 -16.93 -22.21 25.84
N ASP A 368 -18.21 -22.53 26.13
CA ASP A 368 -18.73 -23.58 27.04
C ASP A 368 -18.20 -25.03 26.89
N ASN A 369 -17.45 -25.37 25.84
CA ASN A 369 -17.21 -26.77 25.44
C ASN A 369 -15.76 -27.26 25.57
N VAL A 370 -14.89 -26.59 26.35
CA VAL A 370 -13.43 -26.82 26.30
C VAL A 370 -12.85 -27.42 27.60
N LEU A 371 -13.69 -27.79 28.58
CA LEU A 371 -13.32 -28.09 29.97
C LEU A 371 -12.19 -29.12 30.19
N ASN A 372 -11.88 -29.99 29.22
CA ASN A 372 -10.83 -31.02 29.34
C ASN A 372 -9.71 -30.93 28.31
N THR A 373 -9.63 -29.87 27.51
CA THR A 373 -8.58 -29.69 26.51
C THR A 373 -7.63 -28.57 26.93
N ARG A 374 -6.36 -28.70 26.52
CA ARG A 374 -5.39 -27.59 26.57
C ARG A 374 -5.94 -26.44 25.73
N VAL A 375 -6.09 -25.27 26.35
CA VAL A 375 -6.67 -24.08 25.72
C VAL A 375 -5.56 -23.17 25.22
N ALA A 376 -4.59 -22.89 26.09
CA ALA A 376 -3.50 -21.98 25.81
C ALA A 376 -2.27 -22.35 26.63
N ASN A 377 -1.11 -21.89 26.18
CA ASN A 377 0.15 -21.95 26.89
C ASN A 377 0.76 -20.56 26.87
N ILE A 378 0.62 -19.87 27.99
CA ILE A 378 1.09 -18.50 28.14
C ILE A 378 2.57 -18.54 28.47
N LYS A 379 3.40 -17.83 27.71
CA LYS A 379 4.85 -17.73 27.93
C LYS A 379 5.26 -16.28 28.06
N ILE A 380 5.96 -15.97 29.13
CA ILE A 380 6.70 -14.71 29.25
C ILE A 380 8.12 -15.00 28.80
N ILE A 381 8.59 -14.22 27.84
CA ILE A 381 9.87 -14.42 27.21
C ILE A 381 10.74 -13.18 27.35
N THR A 382 12.05 -13.38 27.37
CA THR A 382 13.03 -12.31 27.31
C THR A 382 14.12 -12.66 26.31
N GLU A 383 14.79 -11.64 25.79
CA GLU A 383 15.94 -11.80 24.93
C GLU A 383 17.17 -12.16 25.79
N GLY A 384 17.69 -13.37 25.57
CA GLY A 384 18.92 -13.88 26.19
C GLY A 384 20.16 -13.53 25.37
N GLU A 385 21.32 -14.04 25.79
CA GLU A 385 22.55 -13.91 25.02
C GLU A 385 22.38 -14.56 23.63
N ALA A 386 22.92 -13.92 22.59
CA ALA A 386 22.82 -14.34 21.19
C ALA A 386 21.37 -14.47 20.64
N ASP A 387 20.48 -13.57 21.05
CA ASP A 387 19.07 -13.47 20.60
C ASP A 387 18.28 -14.78 20.84
N THR A 388 18.64 -15.50 21.92
CA THR A 388 17.90 -16.67 22.37
C THR A 388 16.65 -16.26 23.15
N VAL A 389 15.52 -16.92 22.91
CA VAL A 389 14.28 -16.65 23.66
C VAL A 389 14.34 -17.40 24.98
N VAL A 390 14.55 -16.69 26.08
CA VAL A 390 14.53 -17.27 27.43
C VAL A 390 13.11 -17.17 27.98
N VAL A 391 12.49 -18.32 28.26
CA VAL A 391 11.18 -18.36 28.90
C VAL A 391 11.35 -18.04 30.38
N LEU A 392 10.89 -16.87 30.80
CA LEU A 392 10.94 -16.40 32.19
C LEU A 392 9.87 -17.08 33.06
N ASN A 393 8.68 -17.29 32.50
CA ASN A 393 7.62 -18.07 33.13
C ASN A 393 6.70 -18.64 32.05
N GLN A 394 6.09 -19.79 32.33
CA GLN A 394 5.14 -20.44 31.46
C GLN A 394 4.00 -21.04 32.28
N GLN A 395 2.77 -20.81 31.83
CA GLN A 395 1.58 -21.43 32.42
C GLN A 395 0.72 -22.07 31.33
N GLU A 396 0.51 -23.37 31.48
CA GLU A 396 -0.46 -24.10 30.68
C GLU A 396 -1.87 -23.85 31.23
N ILE A 397 -2.78 -23.37 30.38
CA ILE A 397 -4.17 -23.10 30.68
C ILE A 397 -5.02 -24.21 30.05
N LEU A 398 -5.63 -25.01 30.91
CA LEU A 398 -6.64 -26.01 30.56
C LEU A 398 -8.02 -25.38 30.60
N GLY A 399 -8.99 -25.97 29.90
CA GLY A 399 -10.38 -25.48 29.96
C GLY A 399 -10.95 -25.54 31.37
N SER A 400 -10.50 -26.49 32.19
CA SER A 400 -10.87 -26.62 33.60
C SER A 400 -10.32 -25.50 34.49
N ASN A 401 -9.38 -24.69 34.00
CA ASN A 401 -8.92 -23.51 34.72
C ASN A 401 -9.90 -22.34 34.63
N PHE A 402 -10.91 -22.41 33.75
CA PHE A 402 -11.98 -21.41 33.67
C PHE A 402 -13.11 -21.78 34.63
N ASN A 403 -13.40 -20.90 35.59
CA ASN A 403 -14.44 -21.08 36.60
C ASN A 403 -15.85 -20.89 36.02
N GLU A 404 -15.97 -20.01 35.04
CA GLU A 404 -17.21 -19.70 34.34
C GLU A 404 -16.91 -19.55 32.86
N SER A 405 -17.67 -20.26 32.03
CA SER A 405 -17.61 -20.10 30.60
C SER A 405 -18.27 -18.78 30.18
N GLU A 406 -17.87 -18.26 29.03
CA GLU A 406 -18.32 -16.96 28.50
C GLU A 406 -18.03 -15.71 29.36
N LYS A 407 -17.25 -15.82 30.45
CA LYS A 407 -16.72 -14.68 31.21
C LYS A 407 -15.20 -14.58 31.08
N TYR A 408 -14.71 -13.35 31.13
CA TYR A 408 -13.27 -13.12 31.21
C TYR A 408 -12.76 -13.52 32.59
N GLN A 409 -11.72 -14.33 32.57
CA GLN A 409 -10.98 -14.73 33.76
C GLN A 409 -9.54 -14.24 33.63
N GLU A 410 -9.04 -13.74 34.75
CA GLU A 410 -7.68 -13.26 34.87
C GLU A 410 -6.72 -14.41 35.19
N PHE A 411 -5.63 -14.47 34.43
CA PHE A 411 -4.52 -15.38 34.66
C PHE A 411 -3.28 -14.55 34.98
N ILE A 412 -2.69 -14.78 36.14
CA ILE A 412 -1.58 -13.97 36.66
C ILE A 412 -0.31 -14.82 36.65
N LEU A 413 0.67 -14.42 35.84
CA LEU A 413 1.99 -15.04 35.83
C LEU A 413 2.99 -14.13 36.56
N PRO A 414 3.55 -14.57 37.71
CA PRO A 414 4.59 -13.82 38.39
C PRO A 414 5.91 -13.92 37.62
N ILE A 415 6.65 -12.82 37.49
CA ILE A 415 7.99 -12.81 36.92
C ILE A 415 8.94 -12.18 37.91
N LYS A 416 10.12 -12.76 38.06
CA LYS A 416 11.24 -12.11 38.72
C LYS A 416 12.28 -11.71 37.69
N ILE A 417 12.64 -10.43 37.68
CA ILE A 417 13.68 -9.87 36.82
C ILE A 417 14.91 -9.64 37.69
N ASP A 418 15.88 -10.55 37.60
CA ASP A 418 17.12 -10.48 38.39
C ASP A 418 18.18 -9.54 37.78
N GLU A 419 18.01 -9.16 36.50
CA GLU A 419 18.86 -8.19 35.80
C GLU A 419 18.04 -7.42 34.75
N LYS A 420 18.44 -6.20 34.41
CA LYS A 420 17.70 -5.35 33.46
C LYS A 420 17.55 -6.07 32.11
N LYS A 421 16.32 -6.38 31.71
CA LYS A 421 16.03 -7.19 30.53
C LYS A 421 14.83 -6.67 29.76
N THR A 422 14.85 -6.97 28.47
CA THR A 422 13.76 -6.67 27.56
C THR A 422 12.75 -7.82 27.57
N ILE A 423 11.49 -7.56 27.92
CA ILE A 423 10.48 -8.61 28.11
C ILE A 423 9.39 -8.53 27.05
N GLY A 424 9.01 -9.69 26.51
CA GLY A 424 7.81 -9.91 25.71
C GLY A 424 6.91 -10.98 26.33
N ALA A 425 5.64 -11.03 25.92
CA ALA A 425 4.66 -11.99 26.44
C ALA A 425 3.89 -12.66 25.30
N GLY A 426 4.18 -13.93 25.00
CA GLY A 426 3.51 -14.72 23.96
C GLY A 426 2.43 -15.66 24.50
N ILE A 427 1.48 -16.03 23.65
CA ILE A 427 0.43 -17.02 23.97
C ILE A 427 0.40 -18.07 22.86
N ASP A 428 0.88 -19.28 23.17
CA ASP A 428 0.81 -20.41 22.27
C ASP A 428 -0.53 -21.15 22.43
N LEU A 429 -1.38 -21.19 21.41
CA LEU A 429 -2.59 -22.02 21.48
C LEU A 429 -2.26 -23.46 21.07
N ILE A 430 -2.43 -24.40 21.99
CA ILE A 430 -2.11 -25.82 21.78
C ILE A 430 -3.41 -26.56 21.43
N GLY A 431 -3.67 -26.77 20.15
CA GLY A 431 -4.70 -27.72 19.70
C GLY A 431 -4.11 -29.13 19.58
N GLU A 432 -4.72 -30.12 20.23
CA GLU A 432 -4.32 -31.53 20.05
C GLU A 432 -4.82 -32.07 18.69
N GLY A 433 -3.97 -32.08 17.67
CA GLY A 433 -4.24 -32.72 16.38
C GLY A 433 -3.03 -33.50 15.85
N LYS A 434 -3.18 -34.77 15.48
CA LYS A 434 -2.08 -35.54 14.86
C LYS A 434 -1.63 -34.90 13.53
N LEU A 435 -0.32 -34.70 13.36
CA LEU A 435 0.32 -34.33 12.09
C LEU A 435 0.09 -35.41 11.03
N THR A 436 -0.68 -35.08 10.01
CA THR A 436 -0.63 -35.78 8.74
C THR A 436 -0.47 -34.77 7.60
N GLU A 437 0.65 -34.92 6.90
CA GLU A 437 0.96 -34.52 5.52
C GLU A 437 1.62 -33.15 5.24
N ASN A 438 2.94 -33.24 5.03
CA ASN A 438 3.69 -32.72 3.88
C ASN A 438 3.17 -31.42 3.24
N PHE A 439 3.58 -30.28 3.79
CA PHE A 439 3.59 -29.01 3.10
C PHE A 439 4.66 -29.04 1.99
N THR A 440 4.33 -29.63 0.83
CA THR A 440 5.12 -29.43 -0.38
C THR A 440 4.98 -27.97 -0.78
N PRO A 441 6.06 -27.19 -0.88
CA PRO A 441 5.98 -25.80 -1.24
C PRO A 441 5.51 -25.75 -2.70
N LYS A 442 4.24 -25.39 -2.93
CA LYS A 442 3.65 -25.13 -4.25
C LYS A 442 4.22 -23.83 -4.83
N ILE A 443 5.53 -23.82 -5.04
CA ILE A 443 6.25 -22.81 -5.80
C ILE A 443 5.93 -23.15 -7.25
N PHE A 444 4.85 -22.57 -7.79
CA PHE A 444 4.81 -21.94 -9.12
C PHE A 444 3.39 -21.70 -9.67
N TRP A 445 2.32 -22.32 -9.18
CA TRP A 445 1.02 -22.26 -9.92
C TRP A 445 -0.30 -22.21 -9.11
N GLY A 446 -0.30 -22.18 -7.77
CA GLY A 446 -1.57 -22.32 -7.03
C GLY A 446 -1.71 -21.43 -5.82
N GLN A 447 -2.23 -20.21 -5.99
CA GLN A 447 -3.38 -19.68 -5.22
C GLN A 447 -3.72 -18.21 -5.50
N VAL A 448 -2.83 -17.44 -6.14
CA VAL A 448 -3.22 -16.13 -6.71
C VAL A 448 -2.83 -16.10 -8.17
N GLY A 449 -3.65 -16.77 -8.98
CA GLY A 449 -3.46 -16.82 -10.42
C GLY A 449 -3.42 -15.40 -11.00
N ILE A 450 -2.46 -15.17 -11.88
CA ILE A 450 -2.30 -13.99 -12.74
C ILE A 450 -3.63 -13.41 -13.30
N PRO A 451 -4.70 -14.20 -13.60
CA PRO A 451 -5.96 -13.64 -14.06
C PRO A 451 -6.72 -12.79 -13.04
N THR A 452 -6.61 -13.08 -11.74
CA THR A 452 -7.57 -12.52 -10.76
C THR A 452 -7.36 -11.03 -10.48
N TYR A 453 -6.13 -10.54 -10.60
CA TYR A 453 -5.81 -9.12 -10.41
C TYR A 453 -6.29 -8.23 -11.55
N PHE A 454 -6.15 -8.70 -12.79
CA PHE A 454 -6.73 -7.98 -13.93
C PHE A 454 -8.24 -7.98 -13.81
N LEU A 455 -8.85 -9.13 -13.53
CA LEU A 455 -10.29 -9.20 -13.28
C LEU A 455 -10.72 -8.19 -12.22
N TYR A 456 -9.99 -8.04 -11.11
CA TYR A 456 -10.27 -7.02 -10.10
C TYR A 456 -10.28 -5.60 -10.68
N LEU A 457 -9.26 -5.23 -11.48
CA LEU A 457 -9.21 -3.94 -12.15
C LEU A 457 -10.39 -3.75 -13.11
N PHE A 458 -10.67 -4.76 -13.94
CA PHE A 458 -11.80 -4.77 -14.87
C PHE A 458 -13.15 -4.58 -14.15
N PHE A 459 -13.34 -5.17 -12.97
CA PHE A 459 -14.57 -5.03 -12.19
C PHE A 459 -14.67 -3.69 -11.43
N ARG A 460 -13.55 -3.01 -11.19
CA ARG A 460 -13.51 -1.72 -10.48
C ARG A 460 -13.52 -0.52 -11.42
N THR A 461 -12.98 -0.65 -12.64
CA THR A 461 -13.06 0.41 -13.65
C THR A 461 -14.50 0.56 -14.13
N PRO A 462 -15.09 1.77 -14.10
CA PRO A 462 -16.47 1.94 -14.56
C PRO A 462 -16.66 1.56 -16.03
N LEU A 463 -17.85 1.05 -16.37
CA LEU A 463 -18.14 0.46 -17.68
C LEU A 463 -17.84 1.39 -18.88
N PRO A 464 -18.17 2.71 -18.86
CA PRO A 464 -17.84 3.58 -19.98
C PRO A 464 -16.34 3.67 -20.23
N GLU A 465 -15.55 3.93 -19.19
CA GLU A 465 -14.09 3.97 -19.28
C GLU A 465 -13.53 2.65 -19.79
N LEU A 466 -14.00 1.52 -19.25
CA LEU A 466 -13.56 0.20 -19.64
C LEU A 466 -13.89 -0.13 -21.10
N PHE A 467 -15.12 0.15 -21.53
CA PHE A 467 -15.57 -0.08 -22.91
C PHE A 467 -14.71 0.71 -23.90
N PHE A 468 -14.52 2.01 -23.67
CA PHE A 468 -13.70 2.83 -24.56
C PHE A 468 -12.21 2.50 -24.45
N PHE A 469 -11.72 2.04 -23.30
CA PHE A 469 -10.36 1.54 -23.15
C PHE A 469 -10.14 0.33 -24.08
N LEU A 470 -11.03 -0.67 -24.03
CA LEU A 470 -10.94 -1.87 -24.86
C LEU A 470 -10.98 -1.52 -26.35
N MET A 471 -11.88 -0.62 -26.76
CA MET A 471 -11.88 -0.11 -28.13
C MET A 471 -10.56 0.57 -28.49
N GLY A 472 -10.05 1.46 -27.62
CA GLY A 472 -8.78 2.14 -27.82
C GLY A 472 -7.62 1.17 -27.98
N LEU A 473 -7.57 0.12 -27.15
CA LEU A 473 -6.58 -0.95 -27.22
C LEU A 473 -6.66 -1.69 -28.56
N VAL A 474 -7.85 -2.10 -29.01
CA VAL A 474 -8.05 -2.77 -30.30
C VAL A 474 -7.58 -1.88 -31.46
N PHE A 475 -7.94 -0.60 -31.48
CA PHE A 475 -7.51 0.33 -32.53
C PHE A 475 -5.99 0.53 -32.54
N ILE A 476 -5.38 0.67 -31.36
CA ILE A 476 -3.92 0.83 -31.22
C ILE A 476 -3.20 -0.43 -31.71
N ILE A 477 -3.64 -1.62 -31.30
CA ILE A 477 -3.07 -2.90 -31.75
C ILE A 477 -3.21 -3.04 -33.28
N ASN A 478 -4.40 -2.78 -33.83
CA ASN A 478 -4.62 -2.85 -35.27
C ASN A 478 -3.68 -1.90 -36.04
N LYS A 479 -3.53 -0.65 -35.60
CA LYS A 479 -2.64 0.33 -36.26
C LYS A 479 -1.16 -0.05 -36.15
N ILE A 480 -0.72 -0.60 -35.01
CA ILE A 480 0.66 -1.03 -34.77
C ILE A 480 1.00 -2.29 -35.56
N PHE A 481 0.24 -3.36 -35.40
CA PHE A 481 0.64 -4.69 -35.84
C PHE A 481 0.07 -5.07 -37.21
N ILE A 482 -1.17 -4.68 -37.51
CA ILE A 482 -1.85 -5.07 -38.75
C ILE A 482 -1.53 -4.07 -39.86
N GLU A 483 -1.82 -2.79 -39.63
CA GLU A 483 -1.62 -1.77 -40.66
C GLU A 483 -0.15 -1.35 -40.81
N LYS A 484 0.68 -1.57 -39.77
CA LYS A 484 2.06 -1.06 -39.68
C LYS A 484 2.16 0.45 -39.93
N LYS A 485 1.11 1.19 -39.55
CA LYS A 485 0.94 2.64 -39.72
C LYS A 485 0.84 3.38 -38.39
N SER A 486 1.31 2.78 -37.30
CA SER A 486 1.17 3.38 -35.97
C SER A 486 1.73 4.79 -35.93
N GLU A 487 0.88 5.74 -35.55
CA GLU A 487 1.35 7.05 -35.14
C GLU A 487 2.24 6.88 -33.89
N PHE A 488 3.29 7.68 -33.80
CA PHE A 488 4.22 7.69 -32.67
C PHE A 488 3.52 7.74 -31.30
N SER A 489 2.45 8.53 -31.20
CA SER A 489 1.55 8.64 -30.05
C SER A 489 1.02 7.29 -29.58
N GLN A 490 0.57 6.43 -30.50
CA GLN A 490 -0.04 5.14 -30.20
C GLN A 490 0.98 4.15 -29.70
N THR A 491 2.19 4.16 -30.25
CA THR A 491 3.29 3.31 -29.76
C THR A 491 3.65 3.65 -28.32
N ILE A 492 3.80 4.95 -27.97
CA ILE A 492 4.07 5.34 -26.58
C ILE A 492 2.98 4.87 -25.63
N LEU A 493 1.70 5.09 -25.98
CA LEU A 493 0.59 4.69 -25.11
C LEU A 493 0.55 3.17 -24.91
N PHE A 494 0.73 2.42 -25.99
CA PHE A 494 0.77 0.96 -25.92
C PHE A 494 1.93 0.47 -25.05
N THR A 495 3.12 1.04 -25.23
CA THR A 495 4.29 0.72 -24.41
C THR A 495 4.07 1.09 -22.95
N TRP A 496 3.51 2.27 -22.67
CA TRP A 496 3.19 2.67 -21.29
C TRP A 496 2.23 1.67 -20.64
N PHE A 497 1.13 1.32 -21.30
CA PHE A 497 0.19 0.33 -20.81
C PHE A 497 0.86 -1.03 -20.58
N LEU A 498 1.53 -1.57 -21.60
CA LEU A 498 2.13 -2.89 -21.56
C LEU A 498 3.20 -3.02 -20.47
N VAL A 499 4.12 -2.05 -20.38
CA VAL A 499 5.17 -2.08 -19.35
C VAL A 499 4.55 -1.95 -17.96
N THR A 500 3.50 -1.13 -17.80
CA THR A 500 2.79 -0.99 -16.51
C THR A 500 2.18 -2.32 -16.10
N VAL A 501 1.47 -2.98 -17.02
CA VAL A 501 0.86 -4.29 -16.81
C VAL A 501 1.91 -5.35 -16.44
N ILE A 502 3.02 -5.42 -17.19
CA ILE A 502 4.08 -6.40 -16.95
C ILE A 502 4.76 -6.16 -15.59
N ILE A 503 5.16 -4.92 -15.29
CA ILE A 503 5.82 -4.59 -14.02
C ILE A 503 4.88 -4.84 -12.85
N LEU A 504 3.60 -4.44 -12.96
CA LEU A 504 2.62 -4.73 -11.93
C LEU A 504 2.48 -6.24 -11.72
N GLN A 505 2.49 -7.07 -12.75
CA GLN A 505 2.49 -8.53 -12.56
C GLN A 505 3.67 -9.02 -11.72
N PHE A 506 4.88 -8.49 -11.96
CA PHE A 506 6.08 -8.90 -11.20
C PHE A 506 6.14 -8.31 -9.78
N VAL A 507 5.68 -7.08 -9.59
CA VAL A 507 5.71 -6.40 -8.29
C VAL A 507 4.57 -6.86 -7.38
N LEU A 508 3.41 -7.21 -7.96
CA LEU A 508 2.20 -7.57 -7.20
C LEU A 508 2.19 -9.00 -6.64
N PHE A 509 3.25 -9.79 -6.85
CA PHE A 509 3.40 -11.06 -6.13
C PHE A 509 3.39 -10.88 -4.59
N GLY A 510 3.51 -9.64 -4.07
CA GLY A 510 3.54 -9.29 -2.64
C GLY A 510 2.36 -8.47 -2.06
N LYS A 511 1.14 -8.52 -2.61
CA LYS A 511 -0.13 -8.10 -1.94
C LYS A 511 -0.49 -6.59 -1.76
N ARG A 512 -0.23 -5.63 -2.66
CA ARG A 512 -0.76 -4.24 -2.43
C ARG A 512 -1.52 -3.61 -3.58
N ILE A 513 -2.78 -3.24 -3.30
CA ILE A 513 -3.70 -2.53 -4.22
C ILE A 513 -3.17 -1.12 -4.56
N GLN A 514 -2.32 -0.55 -3.72
CA GLN A 514 -1.86 0.83 -3.85
C GLN A 514 -0.99 1.06 -5.10
N TYR A 515 -0.29 0.01 -5.55
CA TYR A 515 0.49 0.00 -6.78
C TYR A 515 -0.38 0.28 -8.03
N TYR A 516 -1.71 0.16 -7.94
CA TYR A 516 -2.58 0.40 -9.09
C TYR A 516 -2.71 1.88 -9.46
N THR A 517 -2.37 2.83 -8.61
CA THR A 517 -2.52 4.27 -8.91
C THR A 517 -1.78 4.74 -10.18
N ILE A 518 -0.81 3.97 -10.68
CA ILE A 518 -0.09 4.26 -11.93
C ILE A 518 -0.82 3.78 -13.20
N LEU A 519 -1.83 2.91 -13.08
CA LEU A 519 -2.55 2.30 -14.21
C LEU A 519 -3.77 3.13 -14.69
N PRO A 520 -4.68 3.65 -13.84
CA PRO A 520 -5.83 4.45 -14.26
C PRO A 520 -5.49 5.59 -15.23
N PRO A 521 -4.37 6.33 -15.08
CA PRO A 521 -4.05 7.38 -16.02
C PRO A 521 -3.85 6.90 -17.46
N VAL A 522 -3.22 5.73 -17.68
CA VAL A 522 -3.08 5.19 -19.03
C VAL A 522 -4.39 4.65 -19.57
N LEU A 523 -5.22 4.04 -18.71
CA LEU A 523 -6.57 3.59 -19.09
C LEU A 523 -7.40 4.78 -19.59
N ALA A 524 -7.49 5.85 -18.80
CA ALA A 524 -8.24 7.05 -19.15
C ALA A 524 -7.78 7.70 -20.47
N VAL A 525 -6.45 7.77 -20.70
CA VAL A 525 -5.91 8.30 -21.97
C VAL A 525 -6.22 7.39 -23.15
N MET A 526 -6.14 6.07 -22.98
CA MET A 526 -6.51 5.10 -24.02
C MET A 526 -8.02 5.08 -24.29
N SER A 527 -8.86 5.26 -23.27
CA SER A 527 -10.31 5.45 -23.42
C SER A 527 -10.62 6.70 -24.24
N ALA A 528 -9.82 7.76 -24.12
CA ALA A 528 -9.94 8.94 -24.98
C ALA A 528 -9.72 8.59 -26.46
N VAL A 529 -8.72 7.75 -26.76
CA VAL A 529 -8.44 7.29 -28.12
C VAL A 529 -9.60 6.45 -28.64
N GLY A 530 -10.08 5.48 -27.85
CA GLY A 530 -11.22 4.63 -28.23
C GLY A 530 -12.50 5.43 -28.46
N LEU A 531 -12.83 6.37 -27.57
CA LEU A 531 -13.99 7.24 -27.69
C LEU A 531 -13.90 8.15 -28.93
N LYS A 532 -12.71 8.67 -29.25
CA LYS A 532 -12.50 9.44 -30.47
C LYS A 532 -12.80 8.60 -31.70
N GLU A 533 -12.19 7.42 -31.82
CA GLU A 533 -12.32 6.55 -32.99
C GLU A 533 -13.76 6.02 -33.12
N PHE A 534 -14.42 5.65 -32.01
CA PHE A 534 -15.82 5.24 -31.99
C PHE A 534 -16.77 6.31 -32.53
N THR A 535 -16.49 7.59 -32.22
CA THR A 535 -17.38 8.69 -32.59
C THR A 535 -17.07 9.34 -33.95
N VAL A 536 -16.10 8.82 -34.70
CA VAL A 536 -15.79 9.32 -36.05
C VAL A 536 -17.00 9.07 -36.97
N GLY A 537 -17.46 10.11 -37.67
CA GLY A 537 -18.58 10.03 -38.62
C GLY A 537 -19.98 10.00 -37.99
N MET A 538 -20.11 9.93 -36.66
CA MET A 538 -21.42 9.90 -36.00
C MET A 538 -22.06 11.30 -35.91
N LYS A 539 -23.30 11.44 -36.40
CA LYS A 539 -24.09 12.68 -36.32
C LYS A 539 -24.27 13.20 -34.88
N HIS A 540 -24.38 12.29 -33.92
CA HIS A 540 -24.66 12.60 -32.51
C HIS A 540 -23.45 12.47 -31.57
N LYS A 541 -22.23 12.67 -32.09
CA LYS A 541 -20.97 12.55 -31.32
C LYS A 541 -21.01 13.26 -29.95
N LYS A 542 -21.49 14.51 -29.89
CA LYS A 542 -21.53 15.28 -28.64
C LYS A 542 -22.41 14.61 -27.58
N THR A 543 -23.60 14.17 -27.98
CA THR A 543 -24.56 13.49 -27.10
C THR A 543 -23.98 12.19 -26.55
N ILE A 544 -23.29 11.41 -27.40
CA ILE A 544 -22.65 10.15 -26.98
C ILE A 544 -21.56 10.41 -25.94
N ILE A 545 -20.70 11.41 -26.16
CA ILE A 545 -19.63 11.73 -25.20
C ILE A 545 -20.22 12.22 -23.87
N LEU A 546 -21.23 13.09 -23.90
CA LEU A 546 -21.90 13.57 -22.70
C LEU A 546 -22.62 12.44 -21.95
N PHE A 547 -23.21 11.49 -22.68
CA PHE A 547 -23.85 10.31 -22.10
C PHE A 547 -22.82 9.40 -21.42
N ALA A 548 -21.67 9.14 -22.05
CA ALA A 548 -20.57 8.38 -21.46
C ALA A 548 -20.05 9.04 -20.17
N VAL A 549 -19.87 10.36 -20.18
CA VAL A 549 -19.49 11.16 -19.00
C VAL A 549 -20.54 11.05 -17.89
N ALA A 550 -21.83 11.15 -18.23
CA ALA A 550 -22.91 11.03 -17.27
C ALA A 550 -22.95 9.63 -16.62
N ILE A 551 -22.84 8.55 -17.42
CA ILE A 551 -22.80 7.18 -16.90
C ILE A 551 -21.58 6.97 -15.99
N GLN A 552 -20.41 7.51 -16.33
CA GLN A 552 -19.22 7.40 -15.48
C GLN A 552 -19.49 7.99 -14.08
N ILE A 553 -20.03 9.21 -14.04
CA ILE A 553 -20.33 9.90 -12.78
C ILE A 553 -21.40 9.12 -12.00
N ILE A 554 -22.48 8.71 -12.65
CA ILE A 554 -23.57 7.95 -12.01
C ILE A 554 -23.06 6.61 -11.46
N SER A 555 -22.19 5.93 -12.19
CA SER A 555 -21.60 4.65 -11.78
C SER A 555 -20.80 4.82 -10.50
N ILE A 556 -19.95 5.86 -10.40
CA ILE A 556 -19.27 6.13 -9.12
C ILE A 556 -20.26 6.53 -8.05
N LEU A 557 -21.20 7.44 -8.28
CA LEU A 557 -22.14 7.84 -7.23
C LEU A 557 -22.97 6.66 -6.69
N ALA A 558 -23.37 5.72 -7.56
CA ALA A 558 -24.13 4.54 -7.19
C ALA A 558 -23.28 3.50 -6.44
N PHE A 559 -22.03 3.27 -6.87
CA PHE A 559 -21.18 2.20 -6.33
C PHE A 559 -20.15 2.67 -5.30
N TYR A 560 -19.94 3.98 -5.12
CA TYR A 560 -18.98 4.55 -4.17
C TYR A 560 -19.22 4.11 -2.72
N PRO A 561 -20.47 4.06 -2.20
CA PRO A 561 -20.72 3.55 -0.85
C PRO A 561 -20.25 2.09 -0.68
N LEU A 562 -20.49 1.24 -1.69
CA LEU A 562 -20.06 -0.16 -1.71
C LEU A 562 -18.54 -0.29 -1.74
N PHE A 563 -17.87 0.58 -2.51
CA PHE A 563 -16.41 0.61 -2.57
C PHE A 563 -15.78 1.04 -1.25
N ASN A 564 -16.32 2.10 -0.64
CA ASN A 564 -15.78 2.66 0.60
C ASN A 564 -15.97 1.69 1.79
N TYR A 565 -17.15 1.07 1.91
CA TYR A 565 -17.47 0.11 2.99
C TYR A 565 -16.56 -1.12 2.98
N ARG A 566 -16.22 -1.65 1.80
CA ARG A 566 -15.36 -2.84 1.72
C ARG A 566 -13.88 -2.53 1.91
N LEU A 567 -13.39 -1.33 1.60
CA LEU A 567 -11.98 -1.01 1.84
C LEU A 567 -11.65 -0.86 3.32
N THR A 568 -12.60 -0.34 4.11
CA THR A 568 -12.51 -0.40 5.58
C THR A 568 -12.35 -1.85 6.06
N ASN A 569 -13.05 -2.81 5.46
CA ASN A 569 -13.05 -4.20 5.94
C ASN A 569 -11.91 -5.04 5.34
N VAL A 570 -11.59 -4.88 4.05
CA VAL A 570 -10.51 -5.63 3.37
C VAL A 570 -9.13 -5.17 3.84
N GLY A 571 -8.96 -3.87 4.11
CA GLY A 571 -7.74 -3.34 4.71
C GLY A 571 -7.48 -3.86 6.13
N LEU A 572 -8.53 -4.28 6.83
CA LEU A 572 -8.43 -4.86 8.16
C LEU A 572 -8.26 -6.38 8.15
N HIS A 573 -8.70 -7.11 7.11
CA HIS A 573 -8.78 -8.57 7.17
C HIS A 573 -7.75 -9.35 6.37
N GLY A 574 -6.96 -8.76 5.47
CA GLY A 574 -5.97 -9.52 4.67
C GLY A 574 -6.57 -10.67 3.85
N GLY A 575 -7.90 -10.77 3.82
CA GLY A 575 -8.68 -11.81 3.20
C GLY A 575 -8.55 -11.74 1.69
N GLY A 576 -8.28 -12.89 1.08
CA GLY A 576 -8.16 -12.99 -0.37
C GLY A 576 -9.48 -12.73 -1.10
N ILE A 577 -9.44 -12.83 -2.42
CA ILE A 577 -10.59 -12.74 -3.33
C ILE A 577 -11.79 -13.67 -2.98
N PRO A 578 -11.64 -14.82 -2.28
CA PRO A 578 -12.79 -15.60 -1.81
C PRO A 578 -13.79 -14.78 -0.97
N ASP A 579 -13.31 -13.86 -0.13
CA ASP A 579 -14.18 -13.00 0.68
C ASP A 579 -14.90 -11.94 -0.17
N PHE A 580 -14.35 -11.62 -1.35
CA PHE A 580 -15.01 -10.74 -2.29
C PHE A 580 -16.27 -11.40 -2.89
N LEU A 581 -16.14 -12.66 -3.33
CA LEU A 581 -17.24 -13.44 -3.89
C LEU A 581 -18.27 -13.81 -2.81
N GLY A 582 -17.82 -14.21 -1.60
CA GLY A 582 -18.70 -14.48 -0.46
C GLY A 582 -19.52 -13.25 -0.04
N GLY A 583 -18.90 -12.07 0.07
CA GLY A 583 -19.67 -10.86 0.35
C GLY A 583 -20.59 -10.43 -0.78
N MET A 584 -20.35 -10.86 -2.04
CA MET A 584 -21.26 -10.59 -3.16
C MET A 584 -22.50 -11.48 -3.09
N THR A 585 -22.34 -12.74 -2.69
CA THR A 585 -23.47 -13.64 -2.43
C THR A 585 -24.30 -13.19 -1.23
N ASP A 586 -23.66 -12.66 -0.18
CA ASP A 586 -24.38 -12.15 1.00
C ASP A 586 -25.15 -10.86 0.69
N PHE A 587 -24.62 -9.99 -0.19
CA PHE A 587 -25.25 -8.72 -0.56
C PHE A 587 -26.37 -8.88 -1.59
N LEU A 588 -26.26 -9.84 -2.51
CA LEU A 588 -27.31 -10.12 -3.49
C LEU A 588 -28.51 -10.87 -2.88
N GLY A 589 -28.39 -11.32 -1.63
CA GLY A 589 -29.33 -12.26 -1.02
C GLY A 589 -29.34 -13.60 -1.75
N PRO A 590 -30.05 -14.61 -1.24
CA PRO A 590 -30.34 -15.80 -2.04
C PRO A 590 -31.09 -15.37 -3.31
N ILE A 591 -30.44 -15.51 -4.46
CA ILE A 591 -31.09 -15.33 -5.76
C ILE A 591 -32.10 -16.49 -5.87
N PRO A 592 -33.41 -16.21 -6.05
CA PRO A 592 -34.44 -17.25 -6.14
C PRO A 592 -34.27 -18.18 -7.34
#